data_AF-A0A921US99-F1
#
_entry.id   AF-A0A921US99-F1
#
_cell.length_a   1.000
_cell.length_b   1.000
_cell.length_c   1.000
_cell.angle_alpha   90.00
_cell.angle_beta   90.00
_cell.angle_gamma   90.00
#
_symmetry.space_group_name_H-M   'P 1'
#
loop_
_entity.id
_entity.type
_entity.pdbx_description
1 polymer ?
#
loop_
_entity_poly.entity_id
_entity_poly.type
_entity_poly.pdbx_seq_one_letter_code
_entity_poly.pdbx_strand_id
1 'polypeptide(L)'
;MASPSSPWRDSSASTSVLPAMEHSTAATPSRHSKYSIPRSRRISNNELPLIHCEHCKCRLLKVLTAKTPKNYDRRFYVCPTRTRDGGGCQFWEWEEGYEQYLVDNKLVPPDYQPVFESTKLPQQVSIIDNKPNRGESRQKEQVKLLREIVLLLKCLLLICGLVLVSIMYAIIKSG
;
A
#
# COMPACT_ATOMS: atom_id res chain seq x y z
N MET A 1 -26.99 -3.85 81.11
CA MET A 1 -25.69 -3.35 81.63
C MET A 1 -25.33 -2.11 80.82
N ALA A 2 -25.21 -0.96 81.52
CA ALA A 2 -24.56 0.31 81.18
C ALA A 2 -24.77 1.00 79.81
N SER A 3 -25.44 2.17 79.82
CA SER A 3 -25.05 3.39 79.07
C SER A 3 -23.84 4.07 79.78
N PRO A 4 -23.18 5.17 79.31
CA PRO A 4 -23.47 6.16 78.24
C PRO A 4 -22.22 6.40 77.32
N SER A 5 -22.12 7.32 76.34
CA SER A 5 -22.12 8.80 76.43
C SER A 5 -21.81 9.47 75.08
N SER A 6 -22.55 10.52 74.71
CA SER A 6 -22.08 11.62 73.83
C SER A 6 -21.28 12.64 74.68
N PRO A 7 -20.48 13.57 74.10
CA PRO A 7 -21.03 14.87 73.68
C PRO A 7 -20.27 15.60 72.54
N TRP A 8 -20.96 16.60 71.99
CA TRP A 8 -20.49 17.63 71.05
C TRP A 8 -19.41 18.55 71.63
N ARG A 9 -18.53 19.12 70.79
CA ARG A 9 -17.90 20.41 71.05
C ARG A 9 -17.46 21.12 69.75
N ASP A 10 -17.89 22.37 69.63
CA ASP A 10 -17.59 23.35 68.61
C ASP A 10 -16.14 23.87 68.66
N SER A 11 -15.71 24.52 67.57
CA SER A 11 -15.16 25.90 67.53
C SER A 11 -13.95 26.11 66.60
N SER A 12 -14.05 27.24 65.92
CA SER A 12 -13.27 27.82 64.82
C SER A 12 -11.87 28.34 65.18
N ALA A 13 -10.95 28.37 64.20
CA ALA A 13 -9.87 29.36 64.01
C ALA A 13 -9.28 29.19 62.59
N SER A 14 -9.52 30.08 61.63
CA SER A 14 -8.76 31.33 61.34
C SER A 14 -7.56 31.17 60.39
N THR A 15 -7.80 31.55 59.13
CA THR A 15 -6.99 32.43 58.25
C THR A 15 -5.49 32.18 57.99
N SER A 16 -5.16 31.88 56.73
CA SER A 16 -4.03 32.50 55.98
C SER A 16 -4.25 32.33 54.45
N VAL A 17 -4.72 33.37 53.75
CA VAL A 17 -3.97 34.24 52.79
C VAL A 17 -3.49 33.53 51.51
N LEU A 18 -4.09 33.92 50.36
CA LEU A 18 -3.67 33.59 48.96
C LEU A 18 -2.41 34.41 48.53
N PRO A 19 -1.78 34.12 47.37
CA PRO A 19 -2.23 34.79 46.14
C PRO A 19 -2.23 33.94 44.86
N ALA A 20 -3.02 34.43 43.89
CA ALA A 20 -3.30 33.91 42.56
C ALA A 20 -2.21 34.15 41.52
N MET A 21 -2.19 33.35 40.44
CA MET A 21 -1.82 33.70 39.04
C MET A 21 -1.79 32.42 38.16
N GLU A 22 -2.15 32.34 36.88
CA GLU A 22 -2.91 33.16 35.92
C GLU A 22 -3.22 32.25 34.69
N HIS A 23 -4.37 32.53 34.08
CA HIS A 23 -4.81 32.39 32.68
C HIS A 23 -4.15 31.39 31.69
N SER A 24 -5.00 30.62 30.99
CA SER A 24 -4.83 30.39 29.55
C SER A 24 -6.16 30.07 28.85
N THR A 25 -6.36 30.84 27.78
CA THR A 25 -7.59 31.11 27.02
C THR A 25 -7.93 30.00 26.01
N ALA A 26 -9.22 29.94 25.68
CA ALA A 26 -9.89 29.00 24.78
C ALA A 26 -9.30 28.84 23.38
N ALA A 27 -9.50 27.66 22.78
CA ALA A 27 -9.61 27.50 21.33
C ALA A 27 -10.65 26.42 20.97
N THR A 28 -11.72 26.87 20.33
CA THR A 28 -12.78 26.11 19.65
C THR A 28 -12.19 25.13 18.63
N PRO A 29 -12.62 23.85 18.54
CA PRO A 29 -12.20 22.99 17.43
C PRO A 29 -12.95 23.41 16.17
N SER A 30 -12.19 23.93 15.22
CA SER A 30 -12.68 24.18 13.86
C SER A 30 -13.15 22.86 13.23
N ARG A 31 -14.36 22.89 12.67
CA ARG A 31 -14.76 21.92 11.64
C ARG A 31 -13.84 22.16 10.46
N HIS A 32 -12.88 21.26 10.21
CA HIS A 32 -12.38 20.87 8.88
C HIS A 32 -11.20 19.88 9.05
N SER A 33 -11.49 18.59 9.17
CA SER A 33 -10.63 17.52 8.63
C SER A 33 -11.41 16.21 8.62
N LYS A 34 -11.88 15.79 7.44
CA LYS A 34 -12.67 14.57 7.24
C LYS A 34 -11.82 13.29 7.18
N TYR A 35 -10.61 13.28 7.73
CA TYR A 35 -9.79 12.07 7.88
C TYR A 35 -8.95 12.15 9.16
N SER A 36 -9.60 12.22 10.31
CA SER A 36 -8.92 11.94 11.58
C SER A 36 -8.67 10.44 11.64
N ILE A 37 -7.48 9.98 11.24
CA ILE A 37 -6.99 8.64 11.55
C ILE A 37 -7.09 8.49 13.08
N PRO A 38 -7.82 7.49 13.61
CA PRO A 38 -7.96 7.32 15.04
C PRO A 38 -6.59 7.18 15.69
N ARG A 39 -6.28 8.09 16.63
CA ARG A 39 -4.99 8.20 17.32
C ARG A 39 -4.71 7.07 18.33
N SER A 40 -5.33 5.91 18.18
CA SER A 40 -5.35 4.83 19.18
C SER A 40 -4.94 3.47 18.63
N ARG A 41 -3.83 3.44 17.90
CA ARG A 41 -2.87 2.36 18.05
C ARG A 41 -1.51 3.02 18.01
N ARG A 42 -0.84 3.13 19.16
CA ARG A 42 0.57 3.52 19.19
C ARG A 42 1.28 2.65 18.18
N ILE A 43 2.01 3.27 17.26
CA ILE A 43 2.95 2.63 16.34
C ILE A 43 4.14 2.19 17.22
N SER A 44 3.92 1.22 18.09
CA SER A 44 4.95 0.69 18.99
C SER A 44 5.21 -0.79 18.74
N ASN A 45 4.75 -1.36 17.62
CA ASN A 45 4.90 -2.78 17.29
C ASN A 45 5.03 -3.05 15.76
N ASN A 46 5.73 -2.21 14.98
CA ASN A 46 5.95 -2.41 13.54
C ASN A 46 4.68 -2.68 12.70
N GLU A 47 3.50 -2.22 13.16
CA GLU A 47 2.24 -2.48 12.47
C GLU A 47 1.87 -1.30 11.57
N LEU A 48 1.79 -1.57 10.26
CA LEU A 48 1.44 -0.56 9.26
C LEU A 48 0.00 -0.06 9.47
N PRO A 49 -0.26 1.26 9.33
CA PRO A 49 -1.60 1.81 9.50
C PRO A 49 -2.56 1.27 8.43
N LEU A 50 -3.79 0.96 8.81
CA LEU A 50 -4.86 0.63 7.87
C LEU A 50 -5.59 1.92 7.45
N ILE A 51 -5.44 2.29 6.17
CA ILE A 51 -6.07 3.48 5.60
C ILE A 51 -7.36 3.12 4.85
N HIS A 52 -8.13 4.14 4.46
CA HIS A 52 -9.19 3.96 3.48
C HIS A 52 -8.57 3.68 2.11
N CYS A 53 -9.18 2.77 1.35
CA CYS A 53 -8.71 2.50 0.00
C CYS A 53 -8.78 3.76 -0.86
N GLU A 54 -7.64 4.29 -1.30
CA GLU A 54 -7.58 5.50 -2.13
C GLU A 54 -8.25 5.31 -3.51
N HIS A 55 -8.31 4.07 -4.02
CA HIS A 55 -8.86 3.79 -5.35
C HIS A 55 -10.40 3.81 -5.39
N CYS A 56 -11.07 3.34 -4.34
CA CYS A 56 -12.54 3.27 -4.33
C CYS A 56 -13.19 4.09 -3.22
N LYS A 57 -12.41 4.58 -2.24
CA LYS A 57 -12.85 5.39 -1.09
C LYS A 57 -13.98 4.77 -0.25
N CYS A 58 -14.29 3.48 -0.46
CA CYS A 58 -15.45 2.84 0.13
C CYS A 58 -15.21 2.43 1.59
N ARG A 59 -14.09 1.77 1.87
CA ARG A 59 -13.81 1.15 3.18
C ARG A 59 -12.30 1.12 3.48
N LEU A 60 -11.98 0.91 4.76
CA LEU A 60 -10.63 0.61 5.23
C LEU A 60 -10.09 -0.66 4.58
N LEU A 61 -8.81 -0.65 4.24
CA LEU A 61 -8.10 -1.84 3.77
C LEU A 61 -8.13 -2.94 4.83
N LYS A 62 -8.10 -4.20 4.36
CA LYS A 62 -7.99 -5.38 5.20
C LYS A 62 -6.58 -5.93 5.10
N VAL A 63 -6.02 -6.32 6.24
CA VAL A 63 -4.82 -7.16 6.28
C VAL A 63 -5.23 -8.63 6.36
N LEU A 64 -4.61 -9.45 5.53
CA LEU A 64 -4.82 -10.89 5.47
C LEU A 64 -3.47 -11.60 5.49
N THR A 65 -3.46 -12.84 5.98
CA THR A 65 -2.26 -13.68 5.99
C THR A 65 -2.41 -14.78 4.94
N ALA A 66 -1.40 -14.91 4.09
CA ALA A 66 -1.40 -15.90 3.02
C ALA A 66 -1.25 -17.32 3.60
N LYS A 67 -2.14 -18.20 3.14
CA LYS A 67 -2.15 -19.62 3.50
C LYS A 67 -1.56 -20.52 2.42
N THR A 68 -1.11 -19.93 1.31
CA THR A 68 -0.50 -20.69 0.22
C THR A 68 0.88 -21.18 0.64
N PRO A 69 1.28 -22.43 0.34
CA PRO A 69 2.56 -22.99 0.80
C PRO A 69 3.78 -22.13 0.48
N LYS A 70 3.80 -21.47 -0.69
CA LYS A 70 4.91 -20.61 -1.12
C LYS A 70 5.03 -19.31 -0.31
N ASN A 71 3.92 -18.80 0.19
CA ASN A 71 3.84 -17.50 0.88
C ASN A 71 3.23 -17.64 2.27
N TYR A 72 3.40 -18.81 2.90
CA TYR A 72 2.77 -19.08 4.18
C TYR A 72 3.20 -18.04 5.22
N ASP A 73 2.24 -17.58 6.04
CA ASP A 73 2.40 -16.52 7.05
C ASP A 73 2.79 -15.12 6.53
N ARG A 74 2.93 -14.92 5.22
CA ARG A 74 3.15 -13.58 4.66
C ARG A 74 1.87 -12.74 4.69
N ARG A 75 1.95 -11.51 5.18
CA ARG A 75 0.81 -10.57 5.24
C ARG A 75 0.66 -9.80 3.93
N PHE A 76 -0.59 -9.50 3.58
CA PHE A 76 -0.95 -8.66 2.44
C PHE A 76 -2.17 -7.79 2.75
N TYR A 77 -2.24 -6.64 2.10
CA TYR A 77 -3.28 -5.63 2.27
C TYR A 77 -4.18 -5.61 1.04
N VAL A 78 -5.50 -5.63 1.23
CA VAL A 78 -6.46 -5.74 0.14
C VAL A 78 -7.68 -4.84 0.37
N CYS A 79 -8.24 -4.33 -0.73
CA CYS A 79 -9.50 -3.62 -0.66
C CYS A 79 -10.66 -4.57 -0.32
N PRO A 80 -11.56 -4.23 0.62
CA PRO A 80 -12.72 -5.07 0.94
C PRO A 80 -13.71 -5.30 -0.19
N THR A 81 -13.71 -4.43 -1.20
CA THR A 81 -14.61 -4.55 -2.36
C THR A 81 -14.03 -5.45 -3.45
N ARG A 82 -12.77 -5.92 -3.31
CA ARG A 82 -12.16 -6.86 -4.24
C ARG A 82 -12.93 -8.18 -4.21
N THR A 83 -13.34 -8.65 -5.38
CA THR A 83 -13.96 -9.97 -5.54
C THR A 83 -13.00 -10.95 -6.23
N ARG A 84 -13.22 -12.26 -6.07
CA ARG A 84 -12.30 -13.29 -6.62
C ARG A 84 -12.42 -13.43 -8.14
N ASP A 85 -13.58 -13.08 -8.67
CA ASP A 85 -13.94 -13.02 -10.09
C ASP A 85 -13.36 -11.79 -10.81
N GLY A 86 -12.59 -10.95 -10.12
CA GLY A 86 -11.94 -9.77 -10.73
C GLY A 86 -12.81 -8.52 -10.77
N GLY A 87 -14.02 -8.59 -10.23
CA GLY A 87 -14.88 -7.44 -9.96
C GLY A 87 -14.39 -6.58 -8.79
N GLY A 88 -14.96 -5.37 -8.70
CA GLY A 88 -14.67 -4.42 -7.63
C GLY A 88 -13.28 -3.79 -7.71
N CYS A 89 -12.80 -3.26 -6.57
CA CYS A 89 -11.50 -2.58 -6.53
C CYS A 89 -10.36 -3.61 -6.53
N GLN A 90 -9.36 -3.40 -7.39
CA GLN A 90 -8.23 -4.30 -7.55
C GLN A 90 -7.03 -3.98 -6.67
N PHE A 91 -7.16 -3.06 -5.71
CA PHE A 91 -6.06 -2.77 -4.79
C PHE A 91 -5.68 -4.02 -3.98
N TRP A 92 -4.42 -4.40 -4.08
CA TRP A 92 -3.80 -5.50 -3.36
C TRP A 92 -2.29 -5.27 -3.35
N GLU A 93 -1.66 -5.37 -2.19
CA GLU A 93 -0.20 -5.28 -2.05
C GLU A 93 0.29 -6.25 -0.97
N TRP A 94 1.49 -6.79 -1.14
CA TRP A 94 2.20 -7.44 -0.02
C TRP A 94 2.55 -6.40 1.05
N GLU A 95 2.82 -6.85 2.27
CA GLU A 95 3.16 -5.96 3.38
C GLU A 95 4.31 -4.99 3.06
N GLU A 96 5.35 -5.45 2.38
CA GLU A 96 6.51 -4.63 2.02
C GLU A 96 6.12 -3.56 0.96
N GLY A 97 5.30 -3.95 -0.02
CA GLY A 97 4.78 -3.04 -1.04
C GLY A 97 3.77 -2.04 -0.47
N TYR A 98 2.99 -2.44 0.52
CA TYR A 98 2.03 -1.58 1.19
C TYR A 98 2.73 -0.50 2.03
N GLU A 99 3.81 -0.84 2.72
CA GLU A 99 4.63 0.17 3.42
C GLU A 99 5.16 1.22 2.45
N GLN A 100 5.75 0.79 1.34
CA GLN A 100 6.23 1.71 0.31
C GLN A 100 5.11 2.58 -0.25
N TYR A 101 3.94 1.98 -0.52
CA TYR A 101 2.76 2.71 -0.97
C TYR A 101 2.35 3.80 0.04
N LEU A 102 2.39 3.51 1.34
CA LEU A 102 2.07 4.51 2.37
C LEU A 102 3.09 5.66 2.39
N VAL A 103 4.37 5.36 2.24
CA VAL A 103 5.47 6.34 2.17
C VAL A 103 5.31 7.23 0.92
N ASP A 104 5.17 6.61 -0.25
CA ASP A 104 5.06 7.30 -1.54
C ASP A 104 3.85 8.25 -1.59
N ASN A 105 2.74 7.84 -0.97
CA ASN A 105 1.51 8.64 -0.90
C ASN A 105 1.47 9.59 0.30
N LYS A 106 2.54 9.68 1.11
CA LYS A 106 2.62 10.55 2.30
C LYS A 106 1.50 10.28 3.31
N LEU A 107 1.13 9.01 3.45
CA LEU A 107 0.09 8.51 4.35
C LEU A 107 0.66 8.03 5.69
N VAL A 108 1.97 8.18 5.87
CA VAL A 108 2.70 8.02 7.13
C VAL A 108 3.32 9.36 7.55
N PRO A 109 3.61 9.54 8.84
CA PRO A 109 4.34 10.71 9.34
C PRO A 109 5.70 10.93 8.63
N PRO A 110 6.19 12.17 8.51
CA PRO A 110 7.48 12.45 7.85
C PRO A 110 8.71 11.81 8.51
N ASP A 111 8.62 11.46 9.79
CA ASP A 111 9.64 10.79 10.58
C ASP A 111 9.53 9.25 10.52
N TYR A 112 8.58 8.72 9.76
CA TYR A 112 8.44 7.29 9.54
C TYR A 112 9.67 6.73 8.80
N GLN A 113 10.32 5.74 9.41
CA GLN A 113 11.39 4.96 8.78
C GLN A 113 10.78 3.63 8.29
N PRO A 114 10.88 3.30 6.99
CA PRO A 114 10.41 2.02 6.48
C PRO A 114 11.10 0.86 7.20
N VAL A 115 10.30 -0.08 7.72
CA VAL A 115 10.80 -1.25 8.45
C VAL A 115 11.23 -2.34 7.46
N PHE A 116 10.67 -2.35 6.25
CA PHE A 116 10.94 -3.34 5.20
C PHE A 116 11.93 -2.83 4.13
N GLU A 117 12.70 -1.78 4.44
CA GLU A 117 13.56 -1.00 3.53
C GLU A 117 14.66 -1.78 2.77
N SER A 118 14.81 -3.09 2.98
CA SER A 118 15.92 -3.89 2.43
C SER A 118 15.62 -4.72 1.19
N THR A 119 14.72 -4.31 0.28
CA THR A 119 14.65 -5.03 -1.02
C THR A 119 14.55 -4.22 -2.31
N LYS A 120 14.45 -2.88 -2.27
CA LYS A 120 14.48 -2.05 -3.50
C LYS A 120 15.02 -0.66 -3.12
N LEU A 121 16.24 -0.25 -3.49
CA LEU A 121 16.63 0.27 -4.82
C LEU A 121 18.19 0.45 -4.88
N PRO A 122 18.86 0.43 -6.04
CA PRO A 122 18.65 1.39 -7.13
C PRO A 122 18.11 0.75 -8.40
N GLN A 123 17.40 1.55 -9.17
CA GLN A 123 16.86 1.20 -10.48
C GLN A 123 18.01 0.74 -11.39
N GLN A 124 17.86 -0.44 -12.00
CA GLN A 124 18.78 -1.14 -12.92
C GLN A 124 19.98 -1.88 -12.30
N VAL A 125 19.73 -3.06 -11.71
CA VAL A 125 20.56 -4.25 -11.95
C VAL A 125 19.63 -5.44 -12.11
N SER A 126 19.86 -6.21 -13.17
CA SER A 126 19.19 -7.48 -13.47
C SER A 126 19.02 -8.35 -12.23
N ILE A 127 17.77 -8.70 -11.91
CA ILE A 127 17.42 -9.71 -10.91
C ILE A 127 18.19 -10.99 -11.24
N ILE A 128 19.24 -11.26 -10.48
CA ILE A 128 19.74 -12.60 -10.24
C ILE A 128 19.15 -12.99 -8.89
N ASP A 129 17.99 -13.66 -8.93
CA ASP A 129 17.60 -14.60 -7.89
C ASP A 129 17.35 -15.93 -8.57
N ASN A 130 18.39 -16.76 -8.55
CA ASN A 130 18.31 -18.14 -9.00
C ASN A 130 17.53 -18.97 -7.98
N LYS A 131 16.30 -19.34 -8.32
CA LYS A 131 15.73 -20.65 -7.96
C LYS A 131 15.00 -21.22 -9.19
N PRO A 132 15.45 -22.35 -9.76
CA PRO A 132 15.02 -22.76 -11.09
C PRO A 132 13.62 -23.35 -11.00
N ASN A 133 12.62 -22.55 -11.36
CA ASN A 133 11.27 -23.06 -11.52
C ASN A 133 11.10 -23.51 -12.97
N ARG A 134 11.01 -24.82 -13.18
CA ARG A 134 10.94 -25.56 -14.46
C ARG A 134 9.93 -25.04 -15.49
N GLY A 135 9.04 -24.12 -15.12
CA GLY A 135 8.07 -23.45 -16.00
C GLY A 135 8.53 -22.11 -16.59
N GLU A 136 9.52 -21.44 -15.99
CA GLU A 136 9.98 -20.12 -16.43
C GLU A 136 10.88 -20.22 -17.68
N SER A 137 11.62 -21.33 -17.85
CA SER A 137 12.38 -21.62 -19.08
C SER A 137 11.45 -21.80 -20.27
N ARG A 138 10.39 -22.60 -20.12
CA ARG A 138 9.36 -22.77 -21.15
C ARG A 138 8.68 -21.45 -21.50
N GLN A 139 8.34 -20.62 -20.51
CA GLN A 139 7.71 -19.34 -20.80
C GLN A 139 8.67 -18.41 -21.55
N LYS A 140 9.93 -18.29 -21.11
CA LYS A 140 10.95 -17.47 -21.79
C LYS A 140 11.28 -17.96 -23.21
N GLU A 141 11.37 -19.27 -23.42
CA GLU A 141 11.54 -19.88 -24.75
C GLU A 141 10.33 -19.59 -25.65
N GLN A 142 9.11 -19.71 -25.13
CA GLN A 142 7.90 -19.38 -25.87
C GLN A 142 7.85 -17.88 -26.23
N VAL A 143 8.27 -16.98 -25.35
CA VAL A 143 8.30 -15.53 -25.68
C VAL A 143 9.38 -15.22 -26.70
N LYS A 144 10.55 -15.88 -26.65
CA LYS A 144 11.63 -15.73 -27.64
C LYS A 144 11.19 -16.25 -29.01
N LEU A 145 10.62 -17.45 -29.05
CA LEU A 145 10.11 -18.08 -30.25
C LEU A 145 8.98 -17.24 -30.86
N LEU A 146 8.06 -16.71 -30.05
CA LEU A 146 7.01 -15.80 -30.51
C LEU A 146 7.59 -14.51 -31.11
N ARG A 147 8.62 -13.92 -30.48
CA ARG A 147 9.30 -12.74 -31.03
C ARG A 147 9.97 -13.04 -32.37
N GLU A 148 10.67 -14.16 -32.49
CA GLU A 148 11.30 -14.59 -33.73
C GLU A 148 10.27 -14.83 -34.84
N ILE A 149 9.16 -15.51 -34.55
CA ILE A 149 8.06 -15.71 -35.50
C ILE A 149 7.47 -14.36 -35.95
N VAL A 150 7.23 -13.43 -35.02
CA VAL A 150 6.69 -12.11 -35.36
C VAL A 150 7.67 -11.31 -36.24
N LEU A 151 8.98 -11.43 -36.00
CA LEU A 151 10.00 -10.81 -36.84
C LEU A 151 10.05 -11.44 -38.24
N LEU A 152 10.04 -12.77 -38.34
CA LEU A 152 10.02 -13.49 -39.61
C LEU A 152 8.76 -13.17 -40.43
N LEU A 153 7.60 -13.10 -39.79
CA LEU A 153 6.34 -12.73 -40.44
C LEU A 153 6.40 -11.31 -41.00
N LYS A 154 6.95 -10.36 -40.23
CA LYS A 154 7.18 -8.99 -40.70
C LYS A 154 8.15 -8.94 -41.88
N CYS A 155 9.26 -9.67 -41.82
CA CYS A 155 10.21 -9.76 -42.92
C CYS A 155 9.58 -10.35 -44.19
N LEU A 156 8.78 -11.42 -44.07
CA LEU A 156 8.10 -12.05 -45.20
C LEU A 156 7.08 -11.09 -45.85
N LEU A 157 6.29 -10.36 -45.06
CA LEU A 157 5.36 -9.35 -45.57
C LEU A 157 6.10 -8.22 -46.31
N LEU A 158 7.24 -7.76 -45.81
CA LEU A 158 8.05 -6.75 -46.47
C LEU A 158 8.59 -7.24 -47.82
N ILE A 159 9.17 -8.46 -47.87
CA ILE A 159 9.68 -9.05 -49.12
C ILE A 159 8.53 -9.24 -50.12
N CYS A 160 7.40 -9.78 -49.67
CA CYS A 160 6.22 -9.96 -50.52
C CYS A 160 5.75 -8.62 -51.11
N GLY A 161 5.68 -7.56 -50.29
CA GLY A 161 5.36 -6.21 -50.75
C GLY A 161 6.34 -5.69 -51.82
N LEU A 162 7.65 -5.84 -51.60
CA LEU A 162 8.67 -5.42 -52.58
C LEU A 162 8.57 -6.18 -53.91
N VAL A 163 8.28 -7.49 -53.86
CA VAL A 163 8.09 -8.31 -55.05
C VAL A 163 6.84 -7.85 -55.81
N LEU A 164 5.72 -7.63 -55.12
CA LEU A 164 4.49 -7.12 -55.74
C LEU A 164 4.71 -5.75 -56.40
N VAL A 165 5.39 -4.83 -55.73
CA VAL A 165 5.75 -3.52 -56.29
C VAL A 165 6.64 -3.68 -57.52
N SER A 166 7.61 -4.58 -57.48
CA SER A 166 8.52 -4.84 -58.61
C SER A 166 7.76 -5.41 -59.83
N ILE A 167 6.83 -6.34 -59.59
CA ILE A 167 5.96 -6.90 -60.63
C ILE A 167 5.05 -5.81 -61.21
N MET A 168 4.40 -5.02 -60.36
CA MET A 168 3.56 -3.90 -60.81
C MET A 168 4.35 -2.89 -61.64
N TYR A 169 5.56 -2.54 -61.20
CA TYR A 169 6.45 -1.64 -61.93
C TYR A 169 6.85 -2.22 -63.29
N ALA A 170 7.19 -3.51 -63.35
CA ALA A 170 7.51 -4.19 -64.61
C ALA A 170 6.32 -4.14 -65.58
N ILE A 171 5.12 -4.45 -65.12
CA ILE A 171 3.88 -4.41 -65.93
C ILE A 171 3.66 -2.99 -66.48
N ILE A 172 3.72 -1.96 -65.63
CA ILE A 172 3.53 -0.55 -66.03
C ILE A 172 4.60 -0.11 -67.03
N LYS A 173 5.83 -0.60 -66.91
CA LYS A 173 6.93 -0.25 -67.81
C LYS A 173 6.86 -0.98 -69.15
N SER A 174 6.27 -2.17 -69.18
CA SER A 174 6.16 -3.02 -70.38
C SER A 174 4.90 -2.80 -71.22
N GLY A 175 3.89 -2.12 -70.66
CA GLY A 175 2.67 -1.73 -71.35
C GLY A 175 2.73 -0.29 -71.83
#